data_AF-A0A7V5RII3-F1
#
_entry.id   AF-A0A7V5RII3-F1
#
_cell.length_a   1.000
_cell.length_b   1.000
_cell.length_c   1.000
_cell.angle_alpha   90.00
_cell.angle_beta   90.00
_cell.angle_gamma   90.00
#
_symmetry.space_group_name_H-M   'P 1'
#
loop_
_entity.id
_entity.type
_entity.pdbx_description
1 polymer ?
#
loop_
_entity_poly.entity_id
_entity_poly.type
_entity_poly.pdbx_seq_one_letter_code
_entity_poly.pdbx_strand_id
1 'polypeptide(L)'
;MILFFLSSGLFLGWSLGANDAANVFGTAVGARMVRFRVAAWICSIFVIIGAVAGGAGAAHTLGKLGSVTAIAGAFMVALAAAFTVFWMTRLRIPVSTSQAIVGAIIGWNFFSGSPTDYSS
;
A
#
# COMPACT_ATOMS: atom_id res chain seq x y z
N MET A 1 -11.43 -19.74 0.72
CA MET A 1 -10.00 -19.46 0.45
C MET A 1 -9.73 -18.07 -0.09
N ILE A 2 -10.45 -17.61 -1.14
CA ILE A 2 -10.19 -16.30 -1.79
C ILE A 2 -10.32 -15.10 -0.84
N LEU A 3 -11.34 -15.08 0.04
CA LEU A 3 -11.54 -13.99 1.01
C LEU A 3 -10.37 -13.84 2.00
N PHE A 4 -9.72 -14.95 2.36
CA PHE A 4 -8.55 -14.91 3.23
C PHE A 4 -7.36 -14.24 2.53
N PHE A 5 -7.12 -14.56 1.26
CA PHE A 5 -6.03 -13.92 0.52
C PHE A 5 -6.31 -12.43 0.21
N LEU A 6 -7.59 -12.06 0.04
CA LEU A 6 -8.00 -10.66 -0.11
C LEU A 6 -7.85 -9.84 1.17
N SER A 7 -7.90 -10.46 2.35
CA SER A 7 -7.90 -9.71 3.61
C SER A 7 -6.61 -8.93 3.84
N SER A 8 -5.45 -9.45 3.41
CA SER A 8 -4.20 -8.70 3.51
C SER A 8 -4.14 -7.51 2.54
N GLY A 9 -4.69 -7.67 1.33
CA GLY A 9 -4.82 -6.58 0.37
C GLY A 9 -5.78 -5.48 0.86
N LEU A 10 -6.91 -5.86 1.46
CA LEU A 10 -7.84 -4.92 2.09
C LEU A 10 -7.18 -4.18 3.27
N PHE A 11 -6.41 -4.90 4.09
CA PHE A 11 -5.67 -4.30 5.20
C PHE A 11 -4.57 -3.34 4.72
N LEU A 12 -3.87 -3.70 3.64
CA LEU A 12 -2.92 -2.81 2.96
C LEU A 12 -3.64 -1.55 2.49
N GLY A 13 -4.72 -1.67 1.71
CA GLY A 13 -5.48 -0.54 1.20
C GLY A 13 -5.95 0.43 2.29
N TRP A 14 -6.43 -0.10 3.43
CA TRP A 14 -6.82 0.74 4.57
C TRP A 14 -5.62 1.47 5.19
N SER A 15 -4.51 0.76 5.39
CA SER A 15 -3.28 1.34 5.98
C SER A 15 -2.66 2.39 5.08
N LEU A 16 -2.64 2.15 3.76
CA LEU A 16 -2.23 3.11 2.72
C LEU A 16 -3.09 4.37 2.78
N GLY A 17 -4.41 4.21 2.76
CA GLY A 17 -5.34 5.34 2.78
C GLY A 17 -5.16 6.22 4.03
N ALA A 18 -4.92 5.61 5.19
CA ALA A 18 -4.66 6.35 6.42
C ALA A 18 -3.35 7.16 6.38
N ASN A 19 -2.29 6.59 5.80
CA ASN A 19 -0.99 7.26 5.66
C ASN A 19 -1.05 8.40 4.63
N ASP A 20 -1.58 8.11 3.43
CA ASP A 20 -1.56 9.03 2.30
C ASP A 20 -2.58 10.16 2.45
N ALA A 21 -3.73 9.93 3.11
CA ALA A 21 -4.69 11.00 3.38
C ALA A 21 -4.10 12.11 4.27
N ALA A 22 -3.24 11.72 5.22
CA ALA A 22 -2.50 12.68 6.04
C ALA A 22 -1.47 13.45 5.20
N ASN A 23 -0.85 12.81 4.20
CA ASN A 23 0.13 13.46 3.33
C ASN A 23 -0.53 14.48 2.37
N VAL A 24 -1.71 14.18 1.83
CA VAL A 24 -2.41 15.06 0.87
C VAL A 24 -3.16 16.20 1.56
N PHE A 25 -3.94 15.90 2.61
CA PHE A 25 -4.83 16.87 3.24
C PHE A 25 -4.39 17.31 4.64
N GLY A 26 -3.29 16.76 5.18
CA GLY A 26 -2.87 17.05 6.56
C GLY A 26 -2.59 18.54 6.81
N THR A 27 -1.93 19.22 5.88
CA THR A 27 -1.64 20.66 5.98
C THR A 27 -2.90 21.51 5.85
N ALA A 28 -3.77 21.20 4.88
CA ALA A 28 -5.03 21.92 4.65
C ALA A 28 -6.03 21.77 5.80
N VAL A 29 -6.11 20.58 6.41
CA VAL A 29 -6.94 20.34 7.61
C VAL A 29 -6.30 20.98 8.84
N GLY A 30 -4.98 20.89 9.00
CA GLY A 30 -4.23 21.51 10.10
C GLY A 30 -4.33 23.04 10.11
N ALA A 31 -4.28 23.67 8.94
CA ALA A 31 -4.46 25.11 8.75
C ALA A 31 -5.93 25.57 8.79
N ARG A 32 -6.87 24.64 9.06
CA ARG A 32 -8.33 24.89 9.07
C ARG A 32 -8.88 25.44 7.74
N MET A 33 -8.18 25.23 6.64
CA MET A 33 -8.67 25.60 5.30
C MET A 33 -9.78 24.66 4.84
N VAL A 34 -9.72 23.38 5.24
CA VAL A 34 -10.71 22.36 4.89
C VAL A 34 -11.10 21.56 6.12
N ARG A 35 -12.40 21.27 6.27
CA ARG A 35 -12.89 20.39 7.34
C ARG A 35 -12.47 18.95 7.07
N PHE A 36 -12.02 18.24 8.12
CA PHE A 36 -11.62 16.83 8.02
C PHE A 36 -12.62 15.95 7.27
N ARG A 37 -13.93 16.09 7.55
CA ARG A 37 -14.98 15.32 6.87
C ARG A 37 -15.02 15.54 5.35
N VAL A 38 -14.82 16.78 4.91
CA VAL A 38 -14.83 17.13 3.48
C VAL A 38 -13.56 16.58 2.82
N ALA A 39 -12.41 16.77 3.45
CA ALA A 39 -11.14 16.21 2.99
C ALA A 39 -11.20 14.68 2.85
N ALA A 40 -11.79 13.98 3.83
CA ALA A 40 -11.95 12.52 3.78
C ALA A 40 -12.83 12.06 2.61
N TRP A 41 -13.95 12.74 2.35
CA TRP A 41 -14.82 12.41 1.22
C TRP A 41 -14.14 12.63 -0.13
N ILE A 42 -13.50 13.79 -0.30
CA ILE A 42 -12.77 14.11 -1.53
C ILE A 42 -11.65 13.09 -1.74
N CYS A 43 -10.80 12.87 -0.72
CA CYS A 43 -9.71 11.91 -0.79
C CYS A 43 -10.20 10.52 -1.19
N SER A 44 -11.26 10.01 -0.54
CA SER A 44 -11.80 8.67 -0.84
C SER A 44 -12.24 8.52 -2.29
N ILE A 45 -12.97 9.50 -2.83
CA ILE A 45 -13.47 9.45 -4.22
C ILE A 45 -12.30 9.47 -5.21
N PHE A 46 -11.37 10.41 -5.05
CA PHE A 46 -10.25 10.57 -5.99
C PHE A 46 -9.24 9.42 -5.90
N VAL A 47 -9.04 8.84 -4.72
CA VAL A 47 -8.20 7.64 -4.56
C VAL A 47 -8.82 6.44 -5.28
N ILE A 48 -10.13 6.23 -5.17
CA ILE A 48 -10.82 5.15 -5.89
C ILE A 48 -10.71 5.36 -7.41
N ILE A 49 -10.96 6.59 -7.89
CA ILE A 49 -10.83 6.91 -9.32
C ILE A 49 -9.40 6.67 -9.81
N GLY A 50 -8.40 7.16 -9.07
CA GLY A 50 -6.99 6.97 -9.43
C GLY A 50 -6.57 5.50 -9.43
N ALA A 51 -7.03 4.72 -8.46
CA ALA A 51 -6.77 3.28 -8.39
C ALA A 51 -7.35 2.53 -9.60
N VAL A 52 -8.56 2.89 -10.04
CA VAL A 52 -9.20 2.26 -11.21
C VAL A 52 -8.59 2.73 -12.54
N ALA A 53 -8.31 4.02 -12.67
CA ALA A 53 -7.83 4.61 -13.93
C ALA A 53 -6.34 4.32 -14.20
N GLY A 54 -5.51 4.25 -13.15
CA GLY A 54 -4.05 4.19 -13.28
C GLY A 54 -3.35 3.10 -12.47
N GLY A 55 -4.07 2.34 -11.63
CA GLY A 55 -3.46 1.35 -10.73
C GLY A 55 -2.82 0.15 -11.44
N ALA A 56 -3.22 -0.14 -12.69
CA ALA A 56 -2.75 -1.29 -13.43
C ALA A 56 -1.23 -1.29 -13.66
N GLY A 57 -0.62 -0.13 -13.90
CA GLY A 57 0.82 -0.01 -14.13
C GLY A 57 1.64 -0.41 -12.90
N ALA A 58 1.33 0.17 -11.74
CA ALA A 58 2.00 -0.16 -10.48
C ALA A 58 1.77 -1.63 -10.09
N ALA A 59 0.55 -2.15 -10.24
CA ALA A 59 0.24 -3.55 -9.97
C ALA A 59 1.03 -4.51 -10.87
N HIS A 60 1.22 -4.16 -12.14
CA HIS A 60 1.99 -4.96 -13.09
C HIS A 60 3.49 -4.96 -12.78
N THR A 61 4.07 -3.81 -12.44
CA THR A 61 5.47 -3.72 -11.98
C THR A 61 5.68 -4.57 -10.73
N LEU A 62 4.76 -4.46 -9.76
CA LEU A 62 4.83 -5.24 -8.53
C LEU A 62 4.68 -6.75 -8.76
N GLY A 63 3.79 -7.13 -9.68
CA GLY A 63 3.62 -8.52 -10.10
C GLY A 63 4.87 -9.09 -10.79
N LYS A 64 5.56 -8.27 -11.59
CA LYS A 64 6.84 -8.64 -12.23
C LYS A 64 7.96 -8.80 -11.20
N LEU A 65 8.15 -7.81 -10.32
CA LEU A 65 9.18 -7.84 -9.27
C LEU A 65 9.08 -9.07 -8.38
N GLY A 66 7.87 -9.50 -8.08
CA GLY A 66 7.66 -10.62 -7.19
C GLY A 66 7.79 -11.99 -7.84
N SER A 67 7.67 -12.12 -9.18
CA SER A 67 7.56 -13.43 -9.88
C SER A 67 6.75 -14.47 -9.08
N VAL A 68 5.72 -14.00 -8.37
CA VAL A 68 5.20 -14.70 -7.19
C VAL A 68 4.33 -15.83 -7.68
N THR A 69 4.94 -16.99 -7.85
CA THR A 69 4.26 -18.19 -8.34
C THR A 69 3.32 -18.78 -7.28
N ALA A 70 3.24 -18.17 -6.08
CA ALA A 70 2.39 -18.62 -4.99
C ALA A 70 1.49 -17.50 -4.45
N ILE A 71 0.18 -17.72 -4.49
CA ILE A 71 -0.86 -16.85 -3.87
C ILE A 71 -0.51 -16.52 -2.40
N ALA A 72 0.16 -17.44 -1.69
CA ALA A 72 0.67 -17.24 -0.34
C ALA A 72 1.72 -16.12 -0.22
N GLY A 73 2.59 -15.95 -1.22
CA GLY A 73 3.60 -14.90 -1.24
C GLY A 73 2.99 -13.52 -1.40
N ALA A 74 2.04 -13.37 -2.32
CA ALA A 74 1.32 -12.10 -2.51
C ALA A 74 0.59 -11.68 -1.23
N PHE A 75 0.01 -12.66 -0.51
CA PHE A 75 -0.61 -12.42 0.78
C PHE A 75 0.38 -11.96 1.84
N MET A 76 1.53 -12.64 1.98
CA MET A 76 2.55 -12.31 2.97
C MET A 76 3.19 -10.94 2.69
N VAL A 77 3.48 -10.64 1.42
CA VAL A 77 4.01 -9.33 1.00
C VAL A 77 3.02 -8.22 1.36
N ALA A 78 1.75 -8.37 0.99
CA ALA A 78 0.71 -7.38 1.31
C ALA A 78 0.54 -7.23 2.83
N LEU A 79 0.56 -8.33 3.58
CA LEU A 79 0.41 -8.31 5.04
C LEU A 79 1.60 -7.62 5.73
N ALA A 80 2.82 -7.94 5.34
CA ALA A 80 4.04 -7.35 5.91
C ALA A 80 4.13 -5.84 5.61
N ALA A 81 3.83 -5.43 4.37
CA ALA A 81 3.77 -4.03 3.99
C ALA A 81 2.66 -3.29 4.75
N ALA A 82 1.46 -3.87 4.84
CA ALA A 82 0.34 -3.29 5.56
C ALA A 82 0.65 -3.09 7.04
N PHE A 83 1.22 -4.12 7.69
CA PHE A 83 1.59 -4.04 9.10
C PHE A 83 2.64 -2.95 9.36
N THR A 84 3.65 -2.85 8.49
CA THR A 84 4.69 -1.82 8.58
C THR A 84 4.09 -0.41 8.46
N VAL A 85 3.26 -0.18 7.42
CA VAL A 85 2.60 1.11 7.21
C VAL A 85 1.64 1.44 8.35
N PHE A 86 0.86 0.46 8.82
CA PHE A 86 -0.07 0.61 9.94
C PHE A 86 0.68 1.03 11.21
N TRP A 87 1.77 0.33 11.55
CA TRP A 87 2.56 0.61 12.74
C TRP A 87 3.14 2.03 12.69
N MET A 88 3.74 2.42 11.56
CA MET A 88 4.31 3.75 11.37
C MET A 88 3.24 4.85 11.39
N THR A 89 2.08 4.59 10.78
CA THR A 89 0.93 5.51 10.80
C THR A 89 0.41 5.71 12.22
N ARG A 90 0.40 4.65 13.05
CA ARG A 90 0.04 4.73 14.47
C ARG A 90 1.03 5.58 15.26
N LEU A 91 2.32 5.50 14.91
CA LEU A 91 3.38 6.35 15.46
C LEU A 91 3.37 7.78 14.90
N ARG A 92 2.45 8.11 13.98
CA ARG A 92 2.34 9.41 13.31
C ARG A 92 3.57 9.77 12.47
N ILE A 93 4.27 8.76 11.97
CA ILE A 93 5.42 8.92 11.09
C ILE A 93 4.93 8.73 9.64
N PRO A 94 5.00 9.75 8.78
CA PRO A 94 4.71 9.59 7.36
C PRO A 94 5.78 8.70 6.74
N VAL A 95 5.37 7.70 5.96
CA VAL A 95 6.30 6.71 5.40
C VAL A 95 5.96 6.43 3.94
N SER A 96 6.98 6.08 3.14
CA SER A 96 6.75 5.67 1.76
C SER A 96 6.16 4.27 1.72
N THR A 97 4.92 4.19 1.27
CA THR A 97 4.18 2.96 1.08
C THR A 97 4.80 2.06 0.01
N SER A 98 5.28 2.65 -1.09
CA SER A 98 6.02 1.94 -2.13
C SER A 98 7.27 1.26 -1.58
N GLN A 99 8.04 1.93 -0.71
CA GLN A 99 9.23 1.35 -0.09
C GLN A 99 8.88 0.19 0.85
N ALA A 100 7.80 0.31 1.61
CA ALA A 100 7.33 -0.78 2.48
C ALA A 100 6.96 -2.04 1.66
N ILE A 101 6.32 -1.86 0.51
CA ILE A 101 5.94 -2.97 -0.38
C ILE A 101 7.19 -3.57 -1.06
N VAL A 102 8.09 -2.74 -1.62
CA VAL A 102 9.32 -3.24 -2.24
C VAL A 102 10.19 -3.99 -1.24
N GLY A 103 10.35 -3.47 -0.01
CA GLY A 103 11.06 -4.17 1.06
C GLY A 103 10.44 -5.51 1.43
N ALA A 104 9.09 -5.59 1.46
CA ALA A 104 8.39 -6.84 1.70
C ALA A 104 8.60 -7.86 0.57
N ILE A 105 8.66 -7.43 -0.69
CA ILE A 105 8.97 -8.30 -1.84
C ILE A 105 10.40 -8.83 -1.76
N ILE A 106 11.37 -7.97 -1.46
CA ILE A 106 12.77 -8.39 -1.29
C ILE A 106 12.88 -9.43 -0.16
N GLY A 107 12.21 -9.20 0.97
CA GLY A 107 12.16 -10.16 2.08
C GLY A 107 11.54 -11.49 1.69
N TRP A 108 10.45 -11.46 0.91
CA TRP A 108 9.82 -12.68 0.38
C TRP A 108 10.76 -13.44 -0.56
N ASN A 109 11.39 -12.75 -1.51
CA ASN A 109 12.32 -13.35 -2.46
C ASN A 109 13.51 -14.02 -1.76
N PHE A 110 14.04 -13.39 -0.71
CA PHE A 110 15.08 -13.99 0.13
C PHE A 110 14.60 -15.27 0.82
N PHE A 111 13.37 -15.26 1.36
CA PHE A 111 12.78 -16.44 2.01
C PHE A 111 12.48 -17.58 1.02
N SER A 112 11.99 -17.26 -0.19
CA SER A 112 11.65 -18.25 -1.21
C SER A 112 12.84 -18.73 -2.04
N GLY A 113 14.04 -18.16 -1.82
CA GLY A 113 15.22 -18.43 -2.64
C GLY A 113 15.10 -17.95 -4.08
N SER A 114 14.17 -17.02 -4.35
CA SER A 114 13.91 -16.48 -5.69
C SER A 114 14.83 -15.28 -5.97
N PRO A 115 15.40 -15.17 -7.18
CA PRO A 115 16.19 -14.00 -7.54
C PRO A 115 15.29 -12.76 -7.60
N THR A 116 15.73 -11.66 -6.98
CA THR A 116 15.07 -10.37 -7.16
C THR A 116 15.55 -9.76 -8.46
N ASP A 117 14.63 -9.42 -9.36
CA ASP A 117 14.99 -8.71 -10.58
C ASP A 117 15.25 -7.23 -10.28
N TYR A 118 16.51 -6.82 -10.40
CA TYR A 118 16.98 -5.44 -10.17
C TYR A 118 16.93 -4.57 -11.44
N SER A 119 16.52 -5.14 -12.58
CA SER A 119 16.58 -4.49 -13.89
C SER A 119 15.24 -3.92 -14.39
N SER A 120 14.16 -4.14 -13.64
CA SER A 120 12.79 -3.72 -13.98
C SER A 120 12.40 -2.34 -13.42
#